data_AF-A0A7U7EV48-F1
#
_entry.id   AF-A0A7U7EV48-F1
#
_cell.length_a   1.000
_cell.length_b   1.000
_cell.length_c   1.000
_cell.angle_alpha   90.00
_cell.angle_beta   90.00
_cell.angle_gamma   90.00
#
_symmetry.space_group_name_H-M   'P 1'
#
loop_
_entity.id
_entity.type
_entity.pdbx_description
1 polymer ?
#
loop_
_entity_poly.entity_id
_entity_poly.type
_entity_poly.pdbx_seq_one_letter_code
_entity_poly.pdbx_strand_id
1 'polypeptide(L)' 'MNQFKEIYNTIEKLLNDKSISNYRINQDTGVSYGGISELRSGKRKVNNLTLETAEKLYNYQKQLEIMIED' A
#
# COMPACT_ATOMS: atom_id res chain seq x y z
N MET A 1 17.27 -11.27 1.54
CA MET A 1 16.25 -10.41 2.19
C MET A 1 15.07 -11.29 2.55
N ASN A 2 14.51 -11.19 3.75
CA ASN A 2 13.34 -12.00 4.15
C ASN A 2 12.13 -11.58 3.28
N GLN A 3 11.42 -12.53 2.67
CA GLN A 3 10.26 -12.28 1.80
C GLN A 3 9.19 -11.42 2.49
N PHE A 4 8.96 -11.62 3.78
CA PHE A 4 8.04 -10.77 4.54
C PHE A 4 8.51 -9.31 4.64
N LYS A 5 9.82 -9.09 4.79
CA LYS A 5 10.39 -7.74 4.85
C LYS A 5 10.18 -6.97 3.54
N GLU A 6 10.23 -7.67 2.40
CA GLU A 6 9.94 -7.06 1.10
C GLU A 6 8.48 -6.59 1.01
N ILE A 7 7.51 -7.41 1.43
CA ILE A 7 6.09 -7.03 1.46
C ILE A 7 5.87 -5.78 2.32
N TYR A 8 6.43 -5.75 3.53
CA TYR A 8 6.31 -4.60 4.44
C TYR A 8 6.85 -3.31 3.80
N ASN A 9 8.08 -3.38 3.27
CA ASN A 9 8.73 -2.22 2.68
C ASN A 9 7.97 -1.70 1.45
N THR A 10 7.46 -2.60 0.62
CA THR A 10 6.69 -2.25 -0.59
C THR A 10 5.38 -1.54 -0.21
N ILE A 11 4.65 -2.04 0.79
CA ILE A 11 3.44 -1.38 1.27
C ILE A 11 3.77 -0.03 1.93
N GLU A 12 4.84 0.07 2.72
CA GLU A 12 5.26 1.35 3.32
C GLU A 12 5.67 2.37 2.27
N LYS A 13 6.32 1.95 1.18
CA LYS A 13 6.65 2.83 0.04
C LYS A 13 5.39 3.49 -0.52
N LEU A 14 4.34 2.70 -0.80
CA LEU A 14 3.05 3.21 -1.26
C LEU A 14 2.39 4.17 -0.26
N LEU A 15 2.39 3.82 1.02
CA LEU A 15 1.73 4.63 2.05
C LEU A 15 2.46 5.96 2.29
N ASN A 16 3.78 5.96 2.17
CA ASN A 16 4.61 7.16 2.35
C ASN A 16 4.64 8.08 1.13
N ASP A 17 4.32 7.57 -0.06
CA ASP A 17 4.25 8.38 -1.28
C ASP A 17 3.09 9.38 -1.26
N LYS A 18 3.41 10.67 -1.14
CA LYS A 18 2.43 11.76 -1.11
C LYS A 18 1.92 12.17 -2.49
N SER A 19 2.54 11.71 -3.58
CA SER A 19 2.07 11.96 -4.95
C SER A 19 0.82 11.16 -5.28
N ILE A 20 0.59 10.05 -4.57
CA ILE A 20 -0.58 9.19 -4.73
C ILE A 20 -1.58 9.51 -3.62
N SER A 21 -2.76 10.00 -4.00
CA SER A 21 -3.81 10.34 -3.05
C SER A 21 -4.47 9.07 -2.45
N ASN A 22 -5.00 9.18 -1.23
CA ASN A 22 -5.78 8.12 -0.61
C ASN A 22 -7.00 7.73 -1.48
N TYR A 23 -7.59 8.71 -2.17
CA TYR A 23 -8.70 8.48 -3.09
C TYR A 23 -8.28 7.60 -4.26
N ARG A 24 -7.13 7.87 -4.89
CA ARG A 24 -6.61 7.05 -5.99
C ARG A 24 -6.35 5.62 -5.53
N ILE A 25 -5.65 5.44 -4.41
CA ILE A 25 -5.41 4.10 -3.84
C ILE A 25 -6.74 3.38 -3.58
N ASN A 26 -7.75 4.07 -3.05
CA ASN A 26 -9.07 3.49 -2.82
C ASN A 26 -9.76 3.03 -4.13
N GLN A 27 -9.75 3.86 -5.17
CA GLN A 27 -10.35 3.53 -6.47
C GLN A 27 -9.65 2.33 -7.12
N ASP A 28 -8.33 2.31 -7.10
CA ASP A 28 -7.53 1.32 -7.83
C ASP A 28 -7.44 -0.02 -7.09
N THR A 29 -7.50 -0.03 -5.75
CA THR A 29 -7.30 -1.24 -4.92
C THR A 29 -8.57 -1.76 -4.26
N GLY A 30 -9.62 -0.93 -4.14
CA GLY A 30 -10.80 -1.22 -3.33
C GLY A 30 -10.56 -1.19 -1.81
N VAL A 31 -9.35 -0.88 -1.33
CA VAL A 31 -9.07 -0.70 0.10
C VAL A 31 -9.73 0.59 0.57
N SER A 32 -10.41 0.57 1.72
CA SER A 32 -11.19 1.73 2.17
C SER A 32 -10.31 2.96 2.41
N TYR A 33 -10.82 4.14 1.98
CA TYR A 33 -10.16 5.42 2.22
C TYR A 33 -9.81 5.63 3.70
N GLY A 34 -10.75 5.30 4.60
CA GLY A 34 -10.55 5.37 6.04
C GLY A 34 -9.38 4.50 6.50
N GLY A 35 -9.31 3.25 6.03
CA GLY A 35 -8.21 2.35 6.33
C GLY A 35 -6.86 2.89 5.84
N ILE A 36 -6.80 3.44 4.62
CA ILE A 36 -5.59 4.06 4.07
C ILE A 36 -5.16 5.28 4.91
N SER A 37 -6.11 6.10 5.32
CA SER A 37 -5.87 7.27 6.18
C SER A 37 -5.30 6.88 7.54
N GLU A 38 -5.86 5.84 8.18
CA GLU A 38 -5.35 5.32 9.46
C GLU A 38 -3.96 4.70 9.33
N LEU A 39 -3.66 4.03 8.22
CA LEU A 39 -2.32 3.52 7.92
C LEU A 39 -1.31 4.65 7.74
N ARG A 40 -1.65 5.67 6.96
CA ARG A 40 -0.76 6.83 6.70
C ARG A 40 -0.53 7.70 7.93
N SER A 41 -1.51 7.79 8.83
CA SER A 41 -1.37 8.50 10.10
C SER A 41 -0.68 7.68 11.19
N GLY A 42 -0.39 6.40 10.94
CA GLY A 42 0.18 5.49 11.93
C GLY A 42 -0.80 5.03 13.01
N LYS A 43 -2.07 5.46 12.97
CA LYS A 43 -3.14 4.98 13.87
C LYS A 43 -3.34 3.48 13.72
N ARG A 44 -3.18 2.96 12.51
CA ARG A 44 -3.13 1.52 12.21
C ARG A 44 -1.75 1.16 11.65
N LYS A 45 -1.19 0.03 12.08
CA LYS A 45 0.13 -0.45 11.62
C LYS A 45 -0.02 -1.44 10.45
N VAL A 46 0.95 -1.47 9.54
CA VAL A 46 0.99 -2.39 8.39
C VAL A 46 1.02 -3.85 8.83
N ASN A 47 1.67 -4.17 9.95
CA ASN A 47 1.68 -5.53 10.51
C ASN A 47 0.33 -5.99 11.11
N ASN A 48 -0.66 -5.11 11.17
CA ASN A 48 -2.04 -5.40 11.60
C ASN A 48 -3.02 -5.41 10.40
N LEU A 49 -2.52 -5.63 9.18
CA LEU A 49 -3.36 -5.80 7.99
C LEU A 49 -3.89 -7.23 7.89
N THR A 50 -5.08 -7.38 7.27
CA THR A 50 -5.48 -8.69 6.74
C THR A 50 -4.59 -9.03 5.55
N LEU A 51 -4.39 -10.33 5.28
CA LEU A 51 -3.62 -10.77 4.11
C LEU A 51 -4.20 -10.19 2.81
N GLU A 52 -5.53 -10.16 2.69
CA GLU A 52 -6.22 -9.57 1.54
C GLU A 52 -5.87 -8.07 1.35
N THR A 53 -5.85 -7.29 2.44
CA THR A 53 -5.50 -5.87 2.34
C THR A 53 -4.02 -5.70 1.99
N ALA A 54 -3.15 -6.53 2.57
CA ALA A 54 -1.73 -6.50 2.27
C ALA A 54 -1.44 -6.83 0.81
N GLU A 55 -2.08 -7.88 0.26
CA GLU A 55 -1.99 -8.28 -1.14
C GLU A 55 -2.42 -7.15 -2.09
N LYS A 56 -3.58 -6.53 -1.85
CA LYS A 56 -4.09 -5.42 -2.66
C LYS A 56 -3.12 -4.24 -2.72
N LEU A 57 -2.61 -3.80 -1.57
CA LEU A 57 -1.67 -2.68 -1.49
C LEU A 57 -0.31 -3.03 -2.09
N TYR A 58 0.18 -4.25 -1.87
CA TYR A 58 1.43 -4.73 -2.44
C TYR A 58 1.39 -4.76 -3.96
N ASN A 59 0.37 -5.40 -4.53
CA ASN A 59 0.21 -5.55 -5.98
C ASN A 59 0.09 -4.19 -6.66
N TYR A 60 -0.63 -3.24 -6.05
CA TYR A 60 -0.75 -1.89 -6.60
C TYR A 60 0.59 -1.16 -6.65
N GLN A 61 1.42 -1.26 -5.60
CA GLN A 61 2.78 -0.70 -5.64
C GLN A 61 3.64 -1.34 -6.73
N LYS A 62 3.54 -2.67 -6.91
CA LYS A 62 4.27 -3.38 -7.98
C LYS A 62 3.82 -2.95 -9.38
N GLN A 63 2.52 -2.74 -9.59
CA GLN A 63 1.99 -2.23 -10.86
C GLN A 63 2.53 -0.84 -11.17
N LEU A 64 2.60 0.05 -10.17
CA LEU A 64 3.18 1.38 -10.34
C LEU A 64 4.67 1.34 -10.72
N GLU A 65 5.42 0.37 -10.19
CA GLU A 65 6.84 0.19 -10.54
C GLU A 65 7.02 -0.29 -11.98
N ILE A 66 6.18 -1.23 -12.44
CA ILE A 66 6.21 -1.72 -13.82
C ILE A 66 5.87 -0.61 -14.82
N MET A 67 4.87 0.22 -14.52
CA MET A 67 4.44 1.33 -15.40
C MET A 67 5.47 2.46 -15.57
N ILE A 68 6.53 2.50 -14.75
CA ILE A 68 7.59 3.52 -14.84
C ILE A 68 8.75 3.04 -15.74
N GLU A 69 8.81 1.75 -16.06
CA GLU A 69 9.87 1.15 -16.89
C GLU A 69 9.53 1.11 -18.39
N ASP A 70 8.29 1.45 -18.78
CA ASP A 70 7.80 1.62 -20.16
C ASP A 70 7.73 3.10 -20.57
#